data_AF-A0A8T6FXG7-F1
#
_entry.id   AF-A0A8T6FXG7-F1
#
_cell.length_a   1.000
_cell.length_b   1.000
_cell.length_c   1.000
_cell.angle_alpha   90.00
_cell.angle_beta   90.00
_cell.angle_gamma   90.00
#
_symmetry.space_group_name_H-M   'P 1'
#
loop_
_entity.id
_entity.type
_entity.pdbx_description
1 polymer ?
#
loop_
_entity_poly.entity_id
_entity_poly.type
_entity_poly.pdbx_seq_one_letter_code
_entity_poly.pdbx_strand_id
1 'polypeptide(L)' 'MMRLFEAHGEDTTVSLQLPRAVEAAWVTNLMGDLETELAIAGNAVTVPLGGYAIETIAIAFAA' A
#
# COMPACT_ATOMS: atom_id res chain seq x y z
N MET A 1 -2.96 3.71 8.65
CA MET A 1 -2.42 2.44 8.13
C MET A 1 -3.55 1.58 7.62
N MET A 2 -3.28 0.75 6.63
CA MET A 2 -4.22 -0.26 6.11
C MET A 2 -3.48 -1.58 5.93
N ARG A 3 -4.18 -2.71 6.08
CA ARG A 3 -3.62 -4.04 5.84
C ARG A 3 -4.40 -4.70 4.72
N LEU A 4 -3.68 -5.16 3.71
CA LEU A 4 -4.21 -5.82 2.53
C LEU A 4 -3.86 -7.31 2.60
N PHE A 5 -4.74 -8.13 2.05
CA PHE A 5 -4.55 -9.57 1.94
C PHE A 5 -4.97 -10.01 0.55
N GLU A 6 -4.09 -10.76 -0.12
CA GLU A 6 -4.40 -11.42 -1.39
C GLU A 6 -5.00 -12.80 -1.09
N ALA A 7 -6.19 -13.08 -1.63
CA ALA A 7 -7.03 -14.20 -1.19
C ALA A 7 -7.02 -15.43 -2.12
N HIS A 8 -6.44 -15.32 -3.32
CA HIS A 8 -6.51 -16.32 -4.38
C HIS A 8 -5.19 -17.05 -4.62
N GLY A 9 -4.09 -16.60 -4.01
CA GLY A 9 -2.75 -17.14 -4.21
C GLY A 9 -2.07 -16.63 -5.47
N GLU A 10 -2.50 -15.50 -6.01
CA GLU A 10 -2.00 -14.92 -7.26
C GLU A 10 -1.24 -13.61 -7.01
N ASP A 11 -0.14 -13.40 -7.73
CA ASP A 11 0.55 -12.12 -7.71
C ASP A 11 -0.34 -11.04 -8.33
N THR A 12 -0.76 -10.10 -7.49
CA THR A 12 -1.77 -9.09 -7.81
C THR A 12 -1.19 -7.70 -7.61
N THR A 13 -1.63 -6.74 -8.45
CA THR A 13 -1.35 -5.32 -8.22
C THR A 13 -2.66 -4.60 -7.92
N VAL A 14 -2.72 -3.96 -6.76
CA VAL A 14 -3.90 -3.23 -6.30
C VAL A 14 -3.66 -1.73 -6.46
N SER A 15 -4.60 -1.04 -7.10
CA SER A 15 -4.65 0.42 -7.12
C SER A 15 -5.67 0.91 -6.10
N LEU A 16 -5.20 1.60 -5.06
CA LEU A 16 -6.03 2.16 -4.00
C LEU A 16 -6.35 3.61 -4.33
N GLN A 17 -7.61 3.88 -4.65
CA GLN A 17 -8.11 5.23 -4.85
C GLN A 17 -8.51 5.87 -3.52
N LEU A 18 -7.87 6.97 -3.16
CA LEU A 18 -8.02 7.63 -1.86
C LEU A 18 -8.77 8.97 -2.00
N PRO A 19 -9.42 9.45 -0.93
CA PRO A 19 -10.27 10.64 -1.01
C PRO A 19 -9.51 11.96 -1.21
N ARG A 20 -8.20 11.98 -1.01
CA ARG A 20 -7.34 13.17 -1.17
C ARG A 20 -5.95 12.79 -1.66
N ALA A 21 -5.20 13.78 -2.14
CA ALA A 21 -3.85 13.60 -2.65
C ALA A 21 -2.93 12.94 -1.60
N VAL A 22 -2.12 12.01 -2.06
CA VAL A 22 -1.14 11.29 -1.25
C VAL A 22 0.20 11.96 -1.44
N GLU A 23 0.87 12.26 -0.35
CA GLU A 23 2.22 12.81 -0.34
C GLU A 23 3.26 11.71 -0.36
N ALA A 24 3.03 10.66 0.45
CA ALA A 24 3.94 9.52 0.55
C ALA A 24 3.22 8.25 1.01
N ALA A 25 3.74 7.08 0.63
CA ALA A 25 3.17 5.80 1.00
C ALA A 25 4.27 4.73 1.08
N TRP A 26 4.12 3.79 2.02
CA TRP A 26 5.11 2.74 2.26
C TRP A 26 4.45 1.42 2.62
N VAL A 27 5.10 0.31 2.24
CA VAL A 27 4.95 -0.97 2.93
C VAL A 27 5.70 -0.91 4.26
N THR A 28 5.10 -1.48 5.29
CA THR A 28 5.65 -1.56 6.64
C THR A 28 5.86 -3.00 7.07
N ASN A 29 6.83 -3.22 7.95
CA ASN A 29 6.94 -4.50 8.65
C ASN A 29 5.83 -4.68 9.71
N LEU A 30 5.89 -5.81 10.43
CA LEU A 30 4.94 -6.14 11.50
C LEU A 30 4.99 -5.17 12.69
N MET A 31 6.09 -4.46 12.87
CA MET A 31 6.27 -3.46 13.94
C MET A 31 5.80 -2.06 13.51
N GLY A 32 5.47 -1.87 12.23
CA GLY A 32 5.05 -0.59 11.66
C GLY A 32 6.21 0.29 11.17
N ASP A 33 7.43 -0.23 11.13
CA ASP A 33 8.56 0.51 10.54
C ASP A 33 8.39 0.57 9.02
N LEU A 34 8.73 1.72 8.44
CA LEU A 34 8.65 1.96 7.00
C LEU A 34 9.80 1.22 6.29
N GLU A 35 9.48 0.38 5.30
CA GLU A 35 10.50 -0.42 4.59
C GLU A 35 10.60 -0.06 3.11
N THR A 36 9.49 -0.20 2.37
CA THR A 36 9.49 -0.03 0.91
C THR A 36 8.55 1.10 0.52
N GLU A 37 9.05 2.10 -0.19
CA GLU A 37 8.22 3.19 -0.72
C GLU A 37 7.34 2.70 -1.87
N LEU A 38 6.10 3.19 -1.91
CA LEU A 38 5.09 2.81 -2.89
C LEU A 38 4.90 3.90 -3.93
N ALA A 39 4.58 3.50 -5.16
CA ALA A 39 4.30 4.43 -6.24
C ALA A 39 2.96 5.17 -6.01
N ILE A 40 2.98 6.49 -6.23
CA ILE A 40 1.84 7.39 -6.05
C ILE A 40 1.50 8.07 -7.38
N ALA A 41 0.22 8.15 -7.69
CA ALA A 41 -0.32 8.92 -8.80
C ALA A 41 -1.49 9.80 -8.31
N GLY A 42 -1.19 11.02 -7.87
CA GLY A 42 -2.18 11.96 -7.33
C GLY A 42 -2.78 11.46 -6.02
N ASN A 43 -4.01 10.93 -6.08
CA ASN A 43 -4.70 10.31 -4.94
C ASN A 43 -4.81 8.79 -5.06
N ALA A 44 -4.01 8.16 -5.93
CA ALA A 44 -3.91 6.72 -6.05
C ALA A 44 -2.56 6.19 -5.56
N VAL A 45 -2.57 5.03 -4.90
CA VAL A 45 -1.37 4.29 -4.49
C VAL A 45 -1.41 2.90 -5.11
N THR A 46 -0.33 2.50 -5.78
CA THR A 46 -0.19 1.16 -6.36
C THR A 46 0.57 0.27 -5.39
N VAL A 47 -0.04 -0.86 -5.00
CA VAL A 47 0.53 -1.83 -4.07
C VAL A 47 0.67 -3.19 -4.75
N PRO A 48 1.91 -3.69 -4.95
CA PRO A 48 2.11 -5.08 -5.34
C PRO A 48 1.81 -6.00 -4.14
N LEU A 49 1.08 -7.07 -4.37
CA LEU A 49 0.76 -8.12 -3.41
C LEU A 49 1.19 -9.46 -4.01
N GLY A 50 2.07 -10.18 -3.33
CA GLY A 50 2.34 -11.57 -3.68
C GLY A 50 1.15 -12.48 -3.38
N GLY A 51 1.10 -13.65 -4.00
CA GLY A 51 0.07 -14.66 -3.71
C GLY A 51 -0.02 -15.02 -2.22
N TYR A 52 -1.21 -14.93 -1.63
CA TYR A 52 -1.47 -15.08 -0.19
C TYR A 52 -0.67 -14.13 0.74
N ALA A 53 -0.05 -13.09 0.19
CA ALA A 53 0.70 -12.12 0.98
C ALA A 53 -0.25 -11.26 1.83
N ILE A 54 0.26 -10.86 2.99
CA ILE A 54 -0.35 -9.84 3.84
C ILE A 54 0.60 -8.65 3.87
N GLU A 55 0.21 -7.57 3.21
CA GLU A 55 0.99 -6.34 3.21
C GLU A 55 0.33 -5.29 4.12
N THR A 56 1.16 -4.58 4.86
CA THR A 56 0.71 -3.46 5.70
C THR A 56 1.25 -2.19 5.10
N ILE A 57 0.38 -1.20 4.87
CA ILE A 57 0.77 0.05 4.25
C ILE A 57 0.49 1.26 5.14
N ALA A 58 1.45 2.19 5.16
CA ALA A 58 1.32 3.52 5.71
C ALA A 58 1.08 4.53 4.57
N ILE A 59 0.21 5.51 4.82
CA ILE A 59 -0.14 6.56 3.86
C ILE A 59 -0.05 7.89 4.59
N ALA A 60 0.75 8.80 4.05
CA ALA A 60 0.78 10.20 4.41
C ALA A 60 0.04 11.01 3.32
N PHE A 61 -0.93 11.79 3.75
CA PHE A 61 -1.67 12.66 2.85
C PHE A 61 -1.05 14.05 2.82
N ALA A 62 -1.16 14.71 1.67
CA ALA A 62 -0.74 16.10 1.55
C ALA A 62 -1.53 17.00 2.53
N ALA A 63 -0.84 18.04 3.01
CA ALA A 63 -1.37 19.05 3.93
C ALA A 63 -2.51 19.89 3.32
#